data_AF-A0A074SNM0-F1
#
_entry.id   AF-A0A074SNM0-F1
#
_cell.length_a   1.000
_cell.length_b   1.000
_cell.length_c   1.000
_cell.angle_alpha   90.00
_cell.angle_beta   90.00
_cell.angle_gamma   90.00
#
_symmetry.space_group_name_H-M   'P 1'
#
loop_
_entity.id
_entity.type
_entity.pdbx_description
1 polymer ?
#
loop_
_entity_poly.entity_id
_entity_poly.type
_entity_poly.pdbx_seq_one_letter_code
_entity_poly.pdbx_strand_id
1 'polypeptide(L)'
;MLHRARPIAVRRSFHSSTIAFNSQFRLIDETKNSSQESTSESFPSKIENEPLPGLELVSQTNPLPTSGASGLPQVVPENEPRDMPRINAFDTHRFVTALERTFPTPIARTLMRATRALLVVRFGRVKQEIFGVRDLDNQAYLFRAALSELRTELTMRTRSEFAALRTASNALRREVDTLNGKMKEEIGTLKHDIDMEINNRKNETRADAKVNELGIEELNHRATIKISDLRTEIEQAKWVNVSRGVLGVLGLVSLIIMTMELAPKPPKPAPAPTPTVVVERERLDLREFEDSESTS
;
A
#
# COMPACT_ATOMS: atom_id res chain seq x y z
N MET A 1 -12.48 -52.99 -19.62
CA MET A 1 -11.38 -52.75 -18.66
C MET A 1 -10.67 -51.47 -19.07
N LEU A 2 -10.61 -50.50 -18.16
CA LEU A 2 -10.27 -49.10 -18.43
C LEU A 2 -8.79 -48.89 -18.76
N HIS A 3 -8.50 -48.19 -19.86
CA HIS A 3 -7.21 -47.57 -20.13
C HIS A 3 -7.07 -46.29 -19.28
N ARG A 4 -6.10 -46.28 -18.37
CA ARG A 4 -5.78 -45.15 -17.49
C ARG A 4 -4.75 -44.24 -18.19
N ALA A 5 -5.18 -43.07 -18.63
CA ALA A 5 -4.29 -42.01 -19.10
C ALA A 5 -3.47 -41.43 -17.93
N ARG A 6 -2.17 -41.20 -18.15
CA ARG A 6 -1.27 -40.53 -17.20
C ARG A 6 -1.35 -39.01 -17.41
N PRO A 7 -1.46 -38.18 -16.36
CA PRO A 7 -1.33 -36.73 -16.51
C PRO A 7 0.14 -36.31 -16.60
N ILE A 8 0.44 -35.47 -17.60
CA ILE A 8 1.71 -34.77 -17.78
C ILE A 8 1.72 -33.57 -16.83
N ALA A 9 2.61 -33.58 -15.84
CA ALA A 9 2.83 -32.44 -14.94
C ALA A 9 3.84 -31.47 -15.59
N VAL A 10 3.36 -30.29 -15.98
CA VAL A 10 4.21 -29.19 -16.47
C VAL A 10 4.79 -28.46 -15.26
N ARG A 11 6.06 -28.73 -14.96
CA ARG A 11 6.84 -28.07 -13.90
C ARG A 11 7.27 -26.68 -14.39
N ARG A 12 6.53 -25.62 -14.03
CA ARG A 12 7.00 -24.23 -14.20
C ARG A 12 7.99 -23.90 -13.09
N SER A 13 9.24 -23.66 -13.46
CA SER A 13 10.27 -23.12 -12.56
C SER A 13 10.03 -21.64 -12.33
N PHE A 14 9.70 -21.25 -11.10
CA PHE A 14 9.74 -19.86 -10.65
C PHE A 14 11.21 -19.50 -10.34
N HIS A 15 11.79 -18.59 -11.10
CA HIS A 15 13.02 -17.90 -10.69
C HIS A 15 12.64 -16.77 -9.73
N SER A 16 13.16 -16.83 -8.50
CA SER A 16 13.03 -15.77 -7.50
C SER A 16 14.16 -14.75 -7.72
N SER A 17 13.80 -13.52 -8.08
CA SER A 17 14.74 -12.41 -8.23
C SER A 17 15.03 -11.78 -6.87
N THR A 18 16.29 -11.80 -6.43
CA THR A 18 16.79 -10.96 -5.32
C THR A 18 17.19 -9.59 -5.88
N ILE A 19 16.39 -8.56 -5.58
CA ILE A 19 16.77 -7.16 -5.76
C ILE A 19 17.40 -6.68 -4.44
N ALA A 20 18.68 -6.33 -4.47
CA ALA A 20 19.37 -5.72 -3.34
C ALA A 20 18.90 -4.26 -3.18
N PHE A 21 18.30 -3.95 -2.03
CA PHE A 21 17.88 -2.60 -1.69
C PHE A 21 19.04 -1.90 -0.96
N ASN A 22 19.67 -0.92 -1.61
CA ASN A 22 20.73 -0.10 -1.02
C ASN A 22 20.08 0.99 -0.15
N SER A 23 20.20 0.86 1.17
CA SER A 23 19.72 1.83 2.15
C SER A 23 20.80 2.89 2.40
N GLN A 24 20.71 4.04 1.72
CA GLN A 24 21.32 5.28 2.22
C GLN A 24 20.25 6.10 2.96
N PHE A 25 20.35 6.06 4.29
CA PHE A 25 19.60 6.90 5.21
C PHE A 25 20.33 8.24 5.33
N ARG A 26 19.71 9.33 4.87
CA ARG A 26 20.23 10.70 5.02
C ARG A 26 19.29 11.47 5.93
N LEU A 27 19.74 11.71 7.16
CA LEU A 27 19.11 12.61 8.11
C LEU A 27 19.16 14.03 7.54
N ILE A 28 18.01 14.71 7.46
CA ILE A 28 17.95 16.16 7.30
C ILE A 28 17.17 16.68 8.51
N ASP A 29 17.90 17.37 9.38
CA ASP A 29 17.36 18.24 10.42
C ASP A 29 17.90 19.63 10.12
N GLU A 30 17.02 20.59 9.79
CA GLU A 30 17.05 21.91 10.44
C GLU A 30 15.87 22.79 9.99
N THR A 31 15.30 23.40 11.02
CA THR A 31 14.27 24.43 11.04
C THR A 31 14.73 25.78 10.47
N LYS A 32 13.96 26.40 9.56
CA LYS A 32 13.84 27.87 9.49
C LYS A 32 12.58 28.38 8.77
N ASN A 33 11.69 28.92 9.60
CA ASN A 33 10.83 30.11 9.48
C ASN A 33 10.29 30.60 8.09
N SER A 34 8.95 30.57 8.00
CA SER A 34 7.99 31.54 7.47
C SER A 34 8.44 32.58 6.41
N SER A 35 7.87 32.48 5.21
CA SER A 35 7.25 33.59 4.47
C SER A 35 6.34 33.04 3.37
N GLN A 36 5.14 33.60 3.30
CA GLN A 36 4.13 33.37 2.28
C GLN A 36 4.67 33.68 0.88
N GLU A 37 4.43 32.79 -0.07
CA GLU A 37 4.16 33.21 -1.44
C GLU A 37 3.09 32.28 -2.03
N SER A 38 1.93 32.88 -2.25
CA SER A 38 0.81 32.30 -2.96
C SER A 38 1.20 32.17 -4.43
N THR A 39 1.47 30.96 -4.90
CA THR A 39 1.44 30.67 -6.34
C THR A 39 0.49 29.50 -6.55
N SER A 40 -0.76 29.87 -6.77
CA SER A 40 -1.79 29.01 -7.30
C SER A 40 -1.43 28.61 -8.73
N GLU A 41 -0.62 27.58 -8.90
CA GLU A 41 -0.57 26.82 -10.15
C GLU A 41 -1.68 25.76 -10.11
N SER A 42 -2.84 26.20 -10.56
CA SER A 42 -3.95 25.37 -11.02
C SER A 42 -3.43 24.44 -12.12
N PHE A 43 -3.12 23.19 -11.78
CA PHE A 43 -3.12 22.11 -12.76
C PHE A 43 -4.55 21.92 -13.25
N PRO A 44 -4.85 22.10 -14.55
CA PRO A 44 -6.19 21.86 -15.05
C PRO A 44 -6.49 20.37 -14.96
N SER A 45 -7.25 19.97 -13.94
CA SER A 45 -8.04 18.75 -13.95
C SER A 45 -9.14 18.89 -15.00
N LYS A 46 -8.75 18.75 -16.27
CA LYS A 46 -9.64 18.48 -17.39
C LYS A 46 -9.14 17.21 -18.05
N ILE A 47 -9.40 16.08 -17.39
CA ILE A 47 -9.53 14.82 -18.12
C ILE A 47 -10.86 14.94 -18.84
N GLU A 48 -10.74 15.55 -20.00
CA GLU A 48 -11.62 15.51 -21.15
C GLU A 48 -12.36 14.16 -21.18
N ASN A 49 -13.69 14.21 -21.09
CA ASN A 49 -14.54 13.13 -21.55
C ASN A 49 -14.40 13.05 -23.08
N GLU A 50 -13.31 12.44 -23.55
CA GLU A 50 -13.10 12.11 -24.96
C GLU A 50 -13.63 10.69 -25.19
N PRO A 51 -14.75 10.52 -25.90
CA PRO A 51 -15.17 9.20 -26.35
C PRO A 51 -14.20 8.75 -27.45
N LEU A 52 -13.55 7.61 -27.23
CA LEU A 52 -12.69 6.93 -28.22
C LEU A 52 -13.16 7.14 -29.67
N PRO A 53 -12.33 7.73 -30.55
CA PRO A 53 -12.69 7.92 -31.96
C PRO A 53 -12.66 6.55 -32.63
N GLY A 54 -13.82 6.06 -33.09
CA GLY A 54 -13.85 4.84 -33.92
C GLY A 54 -15.06 3.92 -33.84
N LEU A 55 -16.20 4.29 -33.23
CA LEU A 55 -17.44 3.50 -33.30
C LEU A 55 -18.70 4.34 -33.58
N GLU A 56 -18.57 5.41 -34.36
CA GLU A 56 -19.69 6.25 -34.81
C GLU A 56 -20.39 5.76 -36.09
N LEU A 57 -20.09 4.56 -36.57
CA LEU A 57 -20.82 3.98 -37.70
C LEU A 57 -21.84 2.94 -37.22
N VAL A 58 -22.86 3.38 -36.47
CA VAL A 58 -24.24 2.83 -36.36
C VAL A 58 -25.03 3.63 -35.30
N SER A 59 -25.01 4.96 -35.41
CA SER A 59 -25.98 5.84 -34.76
C SER A 59 -26.45 6.92 -35.73
N GLN A 60 -26.84 6.51 -36.95
CA GLN A 60 -27.66 7.36 -37.81
C GLN A 60 -29.12 7.10 -37.51
N THR A 61 -29.70 8.02 -36.74
CA THR A 61 -31.12 8.28 -36.62
C THR A 61 -31.68 8.68 -37.98
N ASN A 62 -32.20 7.72 -38.74
CA ASN A 62 -33.30 8.00 -39.67
C ASN A 62 -34.62 7.82 -38.89
N PRO A 63 -35.58 8.76 -38.98
CA PRO A 63 -36.88 8.56 -38.37
C PRO A 63 -37.59 7.42 -39.11
N LEU A 64 -37.74 6.29 -38.41
CA LEU A 64 -38.62 5.20 -38.82
C LEU A 64 -40.06 5.74 -38.83
N PRO A 65 -40.87 5.53 -39.89
CA PRO A 65 -42.29 5.78 -39.79
C PRO A 65 -42.86 4.82 -38.74
N THR A 66 -43.44 5.41 -37.71
CA THR A 66 -44.29 4.75 -36.73
C THR A 66 -45.31 3.88 -37.46
N SER A 67 -45.18 2.57 -37.32
CA SER A 67 -46.32 1.65 -37.44
C SER A 67 -46.01 0.36 -36.72
N GLY A 68 -46.80 0.12 -35.67
CA GLY A 68 -47.34 -1.21 -35.39
C GLY A 68 -46.43 -2.16 -34.66
N ALA A 69 -46.65 -2.26 -33.35
CA ALA A 69 -46.29 -3.39 -32.54
C ALA A 69 -46.81 -4.73 -33.12
N SER A 70 -46.06 -5.80 -32.85
CA SER A 70 -46.50 -7.20 -32.77
C SER A 70 -47.03 -7.89 -34.03
N GLY A 71 -46.47 -9.07 -34.32
CA GLY A 71 -47.14 -10.13 -35.08
C GLY A 71 -46.81 -10.19 -36.58
N LEU A 72 -46.24 -11.34 -36.97
CA LEU A 72 -46.11 -11.90 -38.33
C LEU A 72 -45.50 -11.01 -39.44
N PRO A 73 -44.74 -11.60 -40.38
CA PRO A 73 -44.24 -10.84 -41.52
C PRO A 73 -45.41 -10.26 -42.32
N GLN A 74 -45.32 -8.97 -42.58
CA GLN A 74 -46.22 -8.18 -43.39
C GLN A 74 -46.44 -8.91 -44.73
N VAL A 75 -47.64 -9.43 -44.91
CA VAL A 75 -48.14 -9.95 -46.18
C VAL A 75 -48.17 -8.77 -47.13
N VAL A 76 -47.20 -8.69 -48.05
CA VAL A 76 -47.38 -7.93 -49.30
C VAL A 76 -48.34 -8.76 -50.13
N PRO A 77 -49.59 -8.33 -50.35
CA PRO A 77 -50.53 -9.07 -51.17
C PRO A 77 -50.34 -8.60 -52.61
N GLU A 78 -49.31 -9.10 -53.30
CA GLU A 78 -49.24 -8.93 -54.76
C GLU A 78 -49.16 -10.32 -55.41
N ASN A 79 -50.20 -11.10 -55.16
CA ASN A 79 -50.52 -12.27 -55.96
C ASN A 79 -51.32 -11.80 -57.18
N GLU A 80 -50.69 -11.04 -58.06
CA GLU A 80 -51.15 -10.91 -59.44
C GLU A 80 -50.51 -12.08 -60.20
N PRO A 81 -51.26 -13.14 -60.54
CA PRO A 81 -50.75 -14.14 -61.46
C PRO A 81 -50.50 -13.43 -62.78
N ARG A 82 -49.24 -13.10 -63.07
CA ARG A 82 -48.84 -12.73 -64.43
C ARG A 82 -49.15 -13.93 -65.29
N ASP A 83 -50.30 -13.89 -65.95
CA ASP A 83 -50.68 -14.85 -66.98
C ASP A 83 -49.61 -14.74 -68.07
N MET A 84 -48.65 -15.65 -67.99
CA MET A 84 -47.62 -15.78 -69.01
C MET A 84 -48.38 -16.04 -70.32
N PRO A 85 -48.27 -15.16 -71.33
CA PRO A 85 -48.95 -15.37 -72.60
C PRO A 85 -48.61 -16.78 -73.09
N ARG A 86 -49.62 -17.58 -73.42
CA ARG A 86 -49.40 -18.91 -73.99
C ARG A 86 -48.73 -18.72 -75.35
N ILE A 87 -47.40 -18.73 -75.37
CA ILE A 87 -46.62 -18.65 -76.60
C ILE A 87 -46.91 -19.93 -77.36
N ASN A 88 -47.68 -19.83 -78.44
CA ASN A 88 -47.83 -20.92 -79.40
C ASN A 88 -46.48 -21.12 -80.10
N ALA A 89 -45.63 -21.96 -79.52
CA ALA A 89 -44.24 -22.15 -79.95
C ALA A 89 -44.08 -22.76 -81.35
N PHE A 90 -45.16 -23.30 -81.93
CA PHE A 90 -45.13 -23.92 -83.26
C PHE A 90 -46.37 -23.59 -84.07
N ASP A 91 -46.19 -22.83 -85.16
CA ASP A 91 -47.23 -22.54 -86.14
C ASP A 91 -47.31 -23.70 -87.16
N THR A 92 -48.34 -24.53 -87.00
CA THR A 92 -48.59 -25.66 -87.90
C THR A 92 -49.04 -25.24 -89.29
N HIS A 93 -49.71 -24.10 -89.43
CA HIS A 93 -50.28 -23.67 -90.71
C HIS A 93 -49.16 -23.19 -91.63
N ARG A 94 -48.31 -22.28 -91.15
CA ARG A 94 -47.17 -21.78 -91.92
C ARG A 94 -46.20 -22.89 -92.32
N PHE A 95 -45.99 -23.87 -91.44
CA PHE A 95 -45.11 -25.02 -91.71
C PHE A 95 -45.66 -25.91 -92.83
N VAL A 96 -46.97 -26.20 -92.81
CA VAL A 96 -47.62 -27.02 -93.85
C VAL A 96 -47.66 -26.27 -95.18
N THR A 97 -48.02 -24.98 -95.19
CA THR A 97 -48.02 -24.15 -96.41
C THR A 97 -46.63 -24.04 -97.06
N ALA A 98 -45.55 -24.11 -96.27
CA ALA A 98 -44.19 -24.15 -96.80
C ALA A 98 -43.85 -25.51 -97.43
N LEU A 99 -44.28 -26.61 -96.81
CA LEU A 99 -44.03 -27.98 -97.28
C LEU A 99 -44.85 -28.37 -98.50
N GLU A 100 -46.06 -27.86 -98.64
CA GLU A 100 -46.95 -28.12 -99.78
C GLU A 100 -46.40 -27.57 -101.11
N ARG A 101 -45.40 -26.68 -101.07
CA ARG A 101 -44.69 -26.22 -102.27
C ARG A 101 -43.72 -27.25 -102.85
N THR A 102 -43.34 -28.28 -102.07
CA THR A 102 -42.29 -29.23 -102.44
C THR A 102 -42.75 -30.68 -102.32
N PHE A 103 -43.73 -30.96 -101.47
CA PHE A 103 -44.25 -32.30 -101.20
C PHE A 103 -45.77 -32.34 -101.34
N PRO A 104 -46.35 -33.50 -101.71
CA PRO A 104 -47.79 -33.67 -101.73
C PRO A 104 -48.37 -33.52 -100.32
N THR A 105 -49.56 -32.93 -100.23
CA THR A 105 -50.31 -32.62 -99.01
C THR A 105 -50.32 -33.73 -97.93
N PRO A 106 -50.50 -35.04 -98.24
CA PRO A 106 -50.47 -36.09 -97.21
C PRO A 106 -49.10 -36.24 -96.54
N ILE A 107 -48.00 -36.06 -97.28
CA ILE A 107 -46.63 -36.17 -96.75
C ILE A 107 -46.30 -34.93 -95.91
N ALA A 108 -46.64 -33.74 -96.39
CA ALA A 108 -46.47 -32.49 -95.65
C ALA A 108 -47.18 -32.50 -94.28
N ARG A 109 -48.42 -33.01 -94.25
CA ARG A 109 -49.20 -33.17 -93.01
C ARG A 109 -48.58 -34.19 -92.06
N THR A 110 -48.01 -35.27 -92.58
CA THR A 110 -47.34 -36.30 -91.77
C THR A 110 -46.05 -35.76 -91.16
N LEU A 111 -45.25 -35.04 -91.94
CA LEU A 111 -44.03 -34.39 -91.46
C LEU A 111 -44.34 -33.36 -90.37
N MET A 112 -45.39 -32.54 -90.54
CA MET A 112 -45.85 -31.59 -89.52
C MET A 112 -46.25 -32.28 -88.21
N ARG A 113 -46.98 -33.40 -88.28
CA ARG A 113 -47.35 -34.15 -87.08
C ARG A 113 -46.12 -34.72 -86.38
N ALA A 114 -45.15 -35.24 -87.14
CA ALA A 114 -43.91 -35.77 -86.60
C ALA A 114 -43.04 -34.68 -85.94
N THR A 115 -42.88 -33.52 -86.58
CA THR A 115 -42.11 -32.40 -86.00
C THR A 115 -42.81 -31.78 -84.80
N ARG A 116 -44.14 -31.65 -84.84
CA ARG A 116 -44.93 -31.21 -83.68
C ARG A 116 -44.78 -32.17 -82.51
N ALA A 117 -44.84 -33.48 -82.74
CA ALA A 117 -44.66 -34.47 -81.69
C ALA A 117 -43.26 -34.40 -81.07
N LEU A 118 -42.20 -34.27 -81.89
CA LEU A 118 -40.83 -34.13 -81.41
C LEU A 118 -40.65 -32.83 -80.59
N LEU A 119 -41.22 -31.71 -81.05
CA LEU A 119 -41.17 -30.44 -80.34
C LEU A 119 -41.88 -30.52 -78.99
N VAL A 120 -43.07 -31.12 -78.92
CA VAL A 120 -43.80 -31.30 -77.65
C VAL A 120 -42.97 -32.10 -76.64
N VAL A 121 -42.32 -33.18 -77.07
CA VAL A 121 -41.46 -34.00 -76.20
C VAL A 121 -40.25 -33.21 -75.70
N ARG A 122 -39.57 -32.47 -76.60
CA ARG A 122 -38.38 -31.66 -76.23
C ARG A 122 -38.74 -30.48 -75.34
N PHE A 123 -39.80 -29.73 -75.65
CA PHE A 123 -40.29 -28.64 -74.80
C PHE A 123 -40.77 -29.13 -73.44
N GLY A 124 -41.40 -30.31 -73.38
CA GLY A 124 -41.78 -30.93 -72.11
C GLY A 124 -40.57 -31.16 -71.20
N ARG A 125 -39.47 -31.69 -71.74
CA ARG A 125 -38.22 -31.90 -70.99
C ARG A 125 -37.55 -30.60 -70.56
N VAL A 126 -37.43 -29.62 -71.46
CA VAL A 126 -36.85 -28.31 -71.15
C VAL A 126 -37.67 -27.57 -70.09
N LYS A 127 -39.00 -27.67 -70.14
CA LYS A 127 -39.89 -27.08 -69.12
C LYS A 127 -39.76 -27.75 -67.75
N GLN A 128 -39.33 -29.01 -67.68
CA GLN A 128 -39.03 -29.67 -66.41
C GLN A 128 -37.64 -29.29 -65.86
N GLU A 129 -36.67 -28.99 -66.72
CA GLU A 129 -35.32 -28.57 -66.32
C GLU A 129 -35.25 -27.07 -65.99
N ILE A 130 -36.05 -26.24 -66.66
CA ILE A 130 -36.21 -24.81 -66.33
C ILE A 130 -37.22 -24.71 -65.20
N PHE A 131 -36.74 -24.48 -63.98
CA PHE A 131 -37.59 -24.15 -62.84
C PHE A 131 -38.59 -23.06 -63.24
N GLY A 132 -39.86 -23.26 -62.86
CA GLY A 132 -40.88 -22.27 -63.14
C GLY A 132 -40.52 -20.95 -62.46
N VAL A 133 -40.87 -19.82 -63.10
CA VAL A 133 -40.70 -18.47 -62.51
C VAL A 133 -41.27 -18.43 -61.08
N ARG A 134 -42.39 -19.13 -60.84
CA ARG A 134 -43.02 -19.27 -59.52
C ARG A 134 -42.14 -19.98 -58.47
N ASP A 135 -41.38 -21.01 -58.84
CA ASP A 135 -40.52 -21.73 -57.89
C ASP A 135 -39.33 -20.85 -57.50
N LEU A 136 -38.78 -20.10 -58.46
CA LEU A 136 -37.73 -19.12 -58.21
C LEU A 136 -38.23 -18.00 -57.30
N ASP A 137 -39.43 -17.46 -57.55
CA ASP A 137 -40.04 -16.42 -56.72
C ASP A 137 -40.30 -16.91 -55.29
N ASN A 138 -40.77 -18.15 -55.13
CA ASN A 138 -40.97 -18.77 -53.81
C ASN A 138 -39.65 -18.97 -53.06
N GLN A 139 -38.60 -19.45 -53.73
CA GLN A 139 -37.27 -19.58 -53.12
C GLN A 139 -36.69 -18.22 -52.74
N ALA A 140 -36.87 -17.19 -53.58
CA ALA A 140 -36.45 -15.83 -53.27
C ALA A 140 -37.19 -15.28 -52.03
N TYR A 141 -38.48 -15.58 -51.87
CA TYR A 141 -39.24 -15.22 -50.67
C TYR A 141 -38.69 -15.89 -49.41
N LEU A 142 -38.46 -17.21 -49.44
CA LEU A 142 -37.88 -17.95 -48.31
C LEU A 142 -36.50 -17.41 -47.92
N PHE A 143 -35.66 -17.11 -48.92
CA PHE A 143 -34.36 -16.52 -48.67
C PHE A 143 -34.46 -15.11 -48.05
N ARG A 144 -35.39 -14.28 -48.54
CA ARG A 144 -35.67 -12.96 -47.97
C ARG A 144 -36.14 -13.06 -46.51
N ALA A 145 -37.01 -14.03 -46.22
CA ALA A 145 -37.49 -14.30 -44.86
C ALA A 145 -36.33 -14.72 -43.93
N ALA A 146 -35.51 -15.68 -44.35
CA ALA A 146 -34.35 -16.15 -43.60
C ALA A 146 -33.31 -15.03 -43.37
N LEU A 147 -33.07 -14.17 -44.37
CA LEU A 147 -32.19 -13.01 -44.20
C LEU A 147 -32.75 -11.98 -43.22
N SER A 148 -34.07 -11.77 -43.23
CA SER A 148 -34.73 -10.90 -42.27
C SER A 148 -34.59 -11.45 -40.85
N GLU A 149 -34.81 -12.75 -40.68
CA GLU A 149 -34.63 -13.45 -39.41
C GLU A 149 -33.18 -13.35 -38.91
N LEU A 150 -32.20 -13.68 -39.75
CA LEU A 150 -30.77 -13.56 -39.41
C LEU A 150 -30.39 -12.12 -39.02
N ARG A 151 -30.92 -11.11 -39.72
CA ARG A 151 -30.65 -9.71 -39.40
C ARG A 151 -31.22 -9.35 -38.03
N THR A 152 -32.42 -9.80 -37.71
CA THR A 152 -33.04 -9.57 -36.41
C THR A 152 -32.28 -10.32 -35.30
N GLU A 153 -31.91 -11.57 -35.53
CA GLU A 153 -31.13 -12.37 -34.58
C GLU A 153 -29.76 -11.74 -34.31
N LEU A 154 -29.03 -11.34 -35.36
CA LEU A 154 -27.75 -10.67 -35.23
C LEU A 154 -27.86 -9.35 -34.44
N THR A 155 -28.89 -8.54 -34.75
CA THR A 155 -29.13 -7.27 -34.04
C THR A 155 -29.46 -7.51 -32.56
N MET A 156 -30.26 -8.53 -32.25
CA MET A 156 -30.58 -8.90 -30.87
C MET A 156 -29.38 -9.47 -30.13
N ARG A 157 -28.61 -10.34 -30.77
CA ARG A 157 -27.40 -10.94 -30.20
C ARG A 157 -26.34 -9.89 -29.89
N THR A 158 -26.03 -9.02 -30.85
CA THR A 158 -25.07 -7.93 -30.64
C THR A 158 -25.52 -7.01 -29.53
N ARG A 159 -26.81 -6.62 -29.48
CA ARG A 159 -27.32 -5.79 -28.38
C ARG A 159 -27.24 -6.48 -27.01
N SER A 160 -27.51 -7.78 -26.95
CA SER A 160 -27.34 -8.57 -25.72
C SER A 160 -25.87 -8.65 -25.30
N GLU A 161 -24.96 -8.90 -26.23
CA GLU A 161 -23.51 -8.94 -25.97
C GLU A 161 -23.00 -7.59 -25.48
N PHE A 162 -23.42 -6.47 -26.08
CA PHE A 162 -23.09 -5.13 -25.61
C PHE A 162 -23.64 -4.85 -24.19
N ALA A 163 -24.86 -5.29 -23.89
CA ALA A 163 -25.43 -5.15 -22.54
C ALA A 163 -24.64 -5.97 -21.50
N ALA A 164 -24.22 -7.20 -21.86
CA ALA A 164 -23.39 -8.05 -21.02
C ALA A 164 -22.00 -7.43 -20.78
N LEU A 165 -21.33 -6.96 -21.84
CA LEU A 165 -20.04 -6.27 -21.75
C LEU A 165 -20.12 -5.01 -20.89
N ARG A 166 -21.18 -4.21 -21.03
CA ARG A 166 -21.38 -3.01 -20.21
C ARG A 166 -21.58 -3.36 -18.74
N THR A 167 -22.31 -4.44 -18.46
CA THR A 167 -22.50 -4.94 -17.09
C THR A 167 -21.18 -5.43 -16.49
N ALA A 168 -20.42 -6.23 -17.24
CA ALA A 168 -19.09 -6.71 -16.81
C ALA A 168 -18.11 -5.55 -16.58
N SER A 169 -18.08 -4.56 -17.47
CA SER A 169 -17.25 -3.36 -17.31
C SER A 169 -17.62 -2.55 -16.06
N ASN A 170 -18.92 -2.38 -15.78
CA ASN A 170 -19.38 -1.71 -14.57
C ASN A 170 -19.05 -2.51 -13.30
N ALA A 171 -19.13 -3.84 -13.34
CA ALA A 171 -18.72 -4.70 -12.23
C ALA A 171 -17.23 -4.55 -11.96
N LEU A 172 -16.39 -4.63 -12.99
CA LEU A 172 -14.94 -4.47 -12.87
C LEU A 172 -14.57 -3.08 -12.31
N ARG A 173 -15.25 -2.01 -12.72
CA ARG A 173 -15.06 -0.67 -12.14
C ARG A 173 -15.35 -0.65 -10.64
N ARG A 174 -16.46 -1.25 -10.20
CA ARG A 174 -16.79 -1.35 -8.78
C ARG A 174 -15.75 -2.15 -7.99
N GLU A 175 -15.21 -3.22 -8.58
CA GLU A 175 -14.14 -4.01 -7.97
C GLU A 175 -12.85 -3.18 -7.82
N VAL A 176 -12.48 -2.41 -8.84
CA VAL A 176 -11.33 -1.49 -8.77
C VAL A 176 -11.54 -0.43 -7.69
N ASP A 177 -12.72 0.19 -7.62
CA ASP A 177 -13.03 1.19 -6.60
C ASP A 177 -13.00 0.59 -5.19
N THR A 178 -13.55 -0.62 -5.04
CA THR A 178 -13.51 -1.37 -3.77
C THR A 178 -12.07 -1.69 -3.36
N LEU A 179 -11.25 -2.15 -4.30
CA LEU A 179 -9.85 -2.47 -4.04
C LEU A 179 -9.05 -1.22 -3.67
N ASN A 180 -9.28 -0.11 -4.37
CA ASN A 180 -8.66 1.17 -4.05
C ASN A 180 -9.06 1.68 -2.66
N GLY A 181 -10.34 1.50 -2.28
CA GLY A 181 -10.83 1.80 -0.93
C GLY A 181 -10.09 0.98 0.13
N LYS A 182 -10.01 -0.34 -0.06
CA LYS A 182 -9.28 -1.25 0.85
C LYS A 182 -7.81 -0.90 0.97
N MET A 183 -7.14 -0.63 -0.15
CA MET A 183 -5.73 -0.26 -0.15
C MET A 183 -5.49 1.03 0.66
N LYS A 184 -6.36 2.03 0.52
CA LYS A 184 -6.27 3.26 1.31
C LYS A 184 -6.48 3.02 2.81
N GLU A 185 -7.43 2.17 3.16
CA GLU A 185 -7.69 1.77 4.55
C GLU A 185 -6.49 1.02 5.14
N GLU A 186 -5.95 0.05 4.41
CA GLU A 186 -4.76 -0.72 4.83
C GLU A 186 -3.54 0.17 4.97
N ILE A 187 -3.30 1.10 4.04
CA ILE A 187 -2.22 2.09 4.16
C ILE A 187 -2.43 3.00 5.38
N GLY A 188 -3.67 3.44 5.62
CA GLY A 188 -4.01 4.25 6.80
C GLY A 188 -3.78 3.50 8.11
N THR A 189 -4.17 2.22 8.15
CA THR A 189 -3.95 1.33 9.29
C THR A 189 -2.46 1.11 9.53
N LEU A 190 -1.70 0.75 8.49
CA LEU A 190 -0.26 0.54 8.59
C LEU A 190 0.47 1.81 9.04
N LYS A 191 0.05 2.98 8.55
CA LYS A 191 0.59 4.26 9.01
C LYS A 191 0.33 4.46 10.50
N HIS A 192 -0.89 4.20 10.96
CA HIS A 192 -1.23 4.32 12.38
C HIS A 192 -0.43 3.35 13.24
N ASP A 193 -0.27 2.10 12.80
CA ASP A 193 0.52 1.09 13.49
C ASP A 193 1.99 1.51 13.61
N ILE A 194 2.58 2.05 12.53
CA ILE A 194 3.95 2.60 12.53
C ILE A 194 4.06 3.78 13.51
N ASP A 195 3.12 4.72 13.46
CA ASP A 195 3.11 5.88 14.37
C ASP A 195 3.00 5.43 15.83
N MET A 196 2.19 4.40 16.10
CA MET A 196 2.06 3.79 17.43
C MET A 196 3.35 3.11 17.86
N GLU A 197 3.99 2.31 17.00
CA GLU A 197 5.25 1.64 17.30
C GLU A 197 6.37 2.65 17.57
N ILE A 198 6.47 3.70 16.75
CA ILE A 198 7.45 4.77 16.94
C ILE A 198 7.23 5.46 18.28
N ASN A 199 5.99 5.79 18.63
CA ASN A 199 5.68 6.42 19.90
C ASN A 199 5.98 5.48 21.08
N ASN A 200 5.69 4.18 20.94
CA ASN A 200 6.02 3.18 21.94
C ASN A 200 7.54 3.07 22.15
N ARG A 201 8.32 2.94 21.07
CA ARG A 201 9.80 2.91 21.14
C ARG A 201 10.38 4.19 21.74
N LYS A 202 9.81 5.34 21.41
CA LYS A 202 10.22 6.63 22.01
C LYS A 202 9.90 6.67 23.50
N ASN A 203 8.76 6.14 23.92
CA ASN A 203 8.40 6.04 25.33
C ASN A 203 9.30 5.06 26.09
N GLU A 204 9.58 3.89 25.51
CA GLU A 204 10.52 2.90 26.04
C GLU A 204 11.91 3.50 26.20
N THR A 205 12.45 4.13 25.15
CA THR A 205 13.76 4.80 25.20
C THR A 205 13.80 5.89 26.29
N ARG A 206 12.71 6.64 26.46
CA ARG A 206 12.60 7.65 27.55
C ARG A 206 12.50 7.00 28.92
N ALA A 207 11.83 5.86 29.05
CA ALA A 207 11.77 5.11 30.30
C ALA A 207 13.16 4.58 30.67
N ASP A 208 13.88 4.00 29.72
CA ASP A 208 15.26 3.50 29.92
C ASP A 208 16.21 4.64 30.29
N ALA A 209 16.09 5.80 29.62
CA ALA A 209 16.87 6.99 29.97
C ALA A 209 16.63 7.44 31.42
N LYS A 210 15.37 7.42 31.88
CA LYS A 210 15.04 7.74 33.28
C LYS A 210 15.60 6.71 34.26
N VAL A 211 15.55 5.42 33.91
CA VAL A 211 16.14 4.35 34.75
C VAL A 211 17.65 4.57 34.88
N ASN A 212 18.33 4.91 33.78
CA ASN A 212 19.75 5.23 33.82
C ASN A 212 20.05 6.48 34.66
N GLU A 213 19.23 7.52 34.55
CA GLU A 213 19.37 8.75 35.35
C GLU A 213 19.20 8.47 36.85
N LEU A 214 18.19 7.70 37.25
CA LEU A 214 18.02 7.24 38.63
C LEU A 214 19.20 6.39 39.11
N GLY A 215 19.74 5.52 38.25
CA GLY A 215 20.92 4.73 38.55
C GLY A 215 22.16 5.59 38.80
N ILE A 216 22.35 6.66 38.02
CA ILE A 216 23.44 7.63 38.22
C ILE A 216 23.26 8.36 39.55
N GLU A 217 22.04 8.82 39.85
CA GLU A 217 21.74 9.50 41.12
C GLU A 217 21.98 8.58 42.34
N GLU A 218 21.52 7.33 42.26
CA GLU A 218 21.75 6.34 43.31
C GLU A 218 23.25 6.09 43.52
N LEU A 219 24.01 5.91 42.43
CA LEU A 219 25.46 5.73 42.50
C LEU A 219 26.17 6.94 43.11
N ASN A 220 25.75 8.15 42.74
CA ASN A 220 26.28 9.39 43.31
C ASN A 220 25.99 9.50 44.81
N HIS A 221 24.76 9.18 45.22
CA HIS A 221 24.37 9.14 46.63
C HIS A 221 25.18 8.09 47.41
N ARG A 222 25.31 6.87 46.89
CA ARG A 222 26.14 5.81 47.48
C ARG A 222 27.61 6.22 47.58
N ALA A 223 28.16 6.88 46.56
CA ALA A 223 29.53 7.37 46.58
C ALA A 223 29.72 8.45 47.66
N THR A 224 28.75 9.36 47.81
CA THR A 224 28.74 10.41 48.83
C THR A 224 28.68 9.84 50.26
N ILE A 225 27.88 8.79 50.49
CA ILE A 225 27.89 8.10 51.79
C ILE A 225 29.25 7.45 52.03
N LYS A 226 29.77 6.69 51.06
CA LYS A 226 31.07 6.02 51.21
C LYS A 226 32.21 6.99 51.48
N ILE A 227 32.22 8.17 50.85
CA ILE A 227 33.24 9.19 51.11
C ILE A 227 33.12 9.77 52.53
N SER A 228 31.89 9.87 53.04
CA SER A 228 31.63 10.30 54.41
C SER A 228 32.08 9.23 55.41
N ASP A 229 31.78 7.96 55.17
CA ASP A 229 32.25 6.83 55.99
C ASP A 229 33.78 6.80 56.04
N LEU A 230 34.45 6.88 54.88
CA LEU A 230 35.91 6.93 54.81
C LEU A 230 36.50 8.13 55.56
N ARG A 231 35.85 9.29 55.51
CA ARG A 231 36.28 10.46 56.30
C ARG A 231 36.17 10.19 57.80
N THR A 232 35.08 9.57 58.25
CA THR A 232 34.92 9.19 59.66
C THR A 232 35.93 8.12 60.08
N GLU A 233 36.24 7.15 59.21
CA GLU A 233 37.26 6.13 59.46
C GLU A 233 38.66 6.76 59.59
N ILE A 234 38.99 7.74 58.75
CA ILE A 234 40.23 8.52 58.86
C ILE A 234 40.27 9.30 60.18
N GLU A 235 39.17 9.95 60.57
CA GLU A 235 39.10 10.67 61.85
C GLU A 235 39.27 9.71 63.04
N GLN A 236 38.61 8.55 63.01
CA GLN A 236 38.80 7.50 64.02
C GLN A 236 40.24 7.00 64.06
N ALA A 237 40.87 6.76 62.91
CA ALA A 237 42.27 6.35 62.82
C ALA A 237 43.21 7.42 63.41
N LYS A 238 42.94 8.71 63.14
CA LYS A 238 43.66 9.84 63.76
C LYS A 238 43.50 9.84 65.28
N TRP A 239 42.28 9.68 65.80
CA TRP A 239 42.03 9.61 67.24
C TRP A 239 42.77 8.45 67.91
N VAL A 240 42.76 7.27 67.30
CA VAL A 240 43.46 6.08 67.81
C VAL A 240 44.98 6.26 67.76
N ASN A 241 45.51 6.85 66.69
CA ASN A 241 46.95 7.09 66.59
C ASN A 241 47.43 8.13 67.62
N VAL A 242 46.65 9.20 67.83
CA VAL A 242 46.92 10.20 68.86
C VAL A 242 46.84 9.60 70.26
N SER A 243 45.81 8.81 70.57
CA SER A 243 45.66 8.21 71.91
C SER A 243 46.80 7.24 72.24
N ARG A 244 47.22 6.41 71.27
CA ARG A 244 48.39 5.54 71.41
C ARG A 244 49.69 6.34 71.60
N GLY A 245 49.86 7.43 70.86
CA GLY A 245 51.01 8.33 71.02
C GLY A 245 51.05 8.98 72.40
N VAL A 246 49.92 9.51 72.88
CA VAL A 246 49.80 10.11 74.22
C VAL A 246 50.09 9.08 75.31
N LEU A 247 49.55 7.86 75.20
CA LEU A 247 49.82 6.79 76.15
C LEU A 247 51.32 6.42 76.18
N GLY A 248 51.99 6.40 75.02
CA GLY A 248 53.42 6.20 74.92
C GLY A 248 54.24 7.30 75.61
N VAL A 249 53.88 8.57 75.41
CA VAL A 249 54.54 9.70 76.08
C VAL A 249 54.31 9.68 77.59
N LEU A 250 53.08 9.44 78.04
CA LEU A 250 52.77 9.30 79.48
C LEU A 250 53.56 8.14 80.10
N GLY A 251 53.61 6.98 79.44
CA GLY A 251 54.41 5.84 79.88
C GLY A 251 55.90 6.18 80.02
N LEU A 252 56.45 6.94 79.07
CA LEU A 252 57.84 7.42 79.14
C LEU A 252 58.06 8.35 80.35
N VAL A 253 57.15 9.31 80.57
CA VAL A 253 57.22 10.23 81.73
C VAL A 253 57.11 9.48 83.05
N SER A 254 56.18 8.53 83.17
CA SER A 254 56.04 7.69 84.37
C SER A 254 57.29 6.86 84.64
N LEU A 255 57.94 6.32 83.61
CA LEU A 255 59.21 5.59 83.75
C LEU A 255 60.34 6.52 84.25
N ILE A 256 60.41 7.76 83.77
CA ILE A 256 61.38 8.76 84.25
C ILE A 256 61.14 9.07 85.73
N ILE A 257 59.90 9.30 86.15
CA ILE A 257 59.58 9.57 87.56
C ILE A 257 59.92 8.36 88.44
N MET A 258 59.59 7.14 88.00
CA MET A 258 59.89 5.92 88.75
C MET A 258 61.40 5.67 88.91
N THR A 259 62.20 6.00 87.89
CA THR A 259 63.67 5.92 88.02
C THR A 259 64.24 7.02 88.93
N MET A 260 63.57 8.18 89.02
CA MET A 260 63.94 9.26 89.95
C MET A 260 63.55 8.95 91.41
N GLU A 261 62.41 8.30 91.65
CA GLU A 261 61.97 7.86 92.99
C GLU A 261 62.77 6.67 93.53
N LEU A 262 63.44 5.88 92.67
CA LEU A 262 64.41 4.87 93.10
C LEU A 262 65.78 5.45 93.50
N ALA A 263 65.98 6.76 93.39
CA ALA A 263 67.19 7.42 93.90
C ALA A 263 67.05 7.73 95.41
N PRO A 264 67.97 7.26 96.27
CA PRO A 264 67.87 7.47 97.72
C PRO A 264 68.01 8.96 98.09
N LYS A 265 67.01 9.50 98.81
CA LYS A 265 66.95 10.91 99.25
C LYS A 265 67.74 11.11 100.55
N PRO A 266 68.70 12.06 100.63
CA PRO A 266 69.41 12.35 101.88
C PRO A 266 68.60 13.25 102.85
N PRO A 267 68.80 13.12 104.19
CA PRO A 267 68.03 13.82 105.23
C PRO A 267 68.55 15.25 105.53
N LYS A 268 67.68 16.08 106.13
CA LYS A 268 67.91 17.47 106.61
C LYS A 268 67.39 17.58 108.07
N PRO A 269 67.68 18.63 108.88
CA PRO A 269 68.96 19.15 109.46
C PRO A 269 68.88 19.41 111.00
N ALA A 270 69.99 19.77 111.69
CA ALA A 270 70.07 20.61 112.93
C ALA A 270 71.54 20.78 113.41
N PRO A 271 71.90 21.63 114.41
CA PRO A 271 71.76 23.09 114.56
C PRO A 271 73.10 23.79 114.95
N ALA A 272 73.08 25.13 115.01
CA ALA A 272 74.20 26.06 115.29
C ALA A 272 74.71 26.07 116.75
N PRO A 273 75.83 26.77 117.02
CA PRO A 273 75.78 27.79 118.08
C PRO A 273 76.44 29.15 117.74
N THR A 274 75.73 30.18 118.22
CA THR A 274 76.01 31.61 118.44
C THR A 274 77.20 31.84 119.40
N PRO A 275 77.76 33.07 119.55
CA PRO A 275 77.13 34.09 120.41
C PRO A 275 77.27 35.58 119.99
N THR A 276 76.16 36.31 120.25
CA THR A 276 76.02 37.57 121.02
C THR A 276 76.75 38.83 120.53
N VAL A 277 76.07 39.96 120.32
CA VAL A 277 75.80 41.04 121.31
C VAL A 277 74.84 42.05 120.62
N VAL A 278 73.57 42.20 121.04
CA VAL A 278 73.00 43.17 122.04
C VAL A 278 72.58 44.51 121.39
N VAL A 279 71.25 44.75 121.24
CA VAL A 279 70.41 45.78 121.94
C VAL A 279 70.19 47.03 121.05
N GLU A 280 69.06 47.76 120.95
CA GLU A 280 67.74 47.84 121.60
C GLU A 280 66.67 48.37 120.60
N ARG A 281 65.41 48.34 121.05
CA ARG A 281 64.13 48.99 120.62
C ARG A 281 64.25 50.30 119.80
N GLU A 282 63.30 50.73 118.96
CA GLU A 282 61.87 51.02 119.22
C GLU A 282 61.09 51.30 117.90
N ARG A 283 59.78 51.06 117.98
CA ARG A 283 58.58 51.73 117.40
C ARG A 283 58.62 52.76 116.23
N LEU A 284 57.53 52.62 115.44
CA LEU A 284 56.56 53.61 114.89
C LEU A 284 56.79 54.30 113.52
N ASP A 285 55.68 54.28 112.77
CA ASP A 285 55.08 55.28 111.86
C ASP A 285 55.63 55.61 110.46
N LEU A 286 54.75 55.35 109.47
CA LEU A 286 54.20 56.28 108.47
C LEU A 286 55.06 57.48 108.00
N ARG A 287 55.40 57.48 106.71
CA ARG A 287 55.28 58.59 105.70
C ARG A 287 55.91 58.12 104.39
N GLU A 288 55.20 58.08 103.26
CA GLU A 288 54.85 59.22 102.39
C GLU A 288 56.08 59.82 101.70
N PHE A 289 56.12 59.66 100.37
CA PHE A 289 56.59 60.52 99.27
C PHE A 289 56.89 59.59 98.07
N GLU A 290 56.13 59.63 96.97
CA GLU A 290 56.33 60.58 95.83
C GLU A 290 57.84 60.67 95.46
N ASP A 291 58.28 60.39 94.24
CA ASP A 291 57.68 60.81 92.98
C ASP A 291 58.35 60.10 91.79
N SER A 292 57.67 60.20 90.64
CA SER A 292 58.15 60.27 89.24
C SER A 292 59.61 59.91 88.92
N GLU A 293 59.95 59.29 87.78
CA GLU A 293 59.65 59.84 86.46
C GLU A 293 60.05 58.84 85.35
N SER A 294 59.30 58.95 84.26
CA SER A 294 59.42 58.33 82.95
C SER A 294 60.82 58.34 82.32
N THR A 295 61.11 57.39 81.43
CA THR A 295 61.18 57.67 79.98
C THR A 295 61.19 56.39 79.15
N SER A 296 60.59 56.53 77.96
CA SER A 296 60.27 55.63 76.86
C SER A 296 61.16 54.44 76.54
#